data_AF-A0A942Y6U4-F1
#
_entry.id   AF-A0A942Y6U4-F1
#
_cell.length_a   1.000
_cell.length_b   1.000
_cell.length_c   1.000
_cell.angle_alpha   90.00
_cell.angle_beta   90.00
_cell.angle_gamma   90.00
#
_symmetry.space_group_name_H-M   'P 1'
#
loop_
_entity.id
_entity.type
_entity.pdbx_description
1 polymer ?
#
loop_
_entity_poly.entity_id
_entity_poly.type
_entity_poly.pdbx_seq_one_letter_code
_entity_poly.pdbx_strand_id
1 'polypeptide(L)'
;MANYRENIQKAYEIRKGVTKFIREAVEEIRTEKSKIENNINLSYEGKKEATKKLQDKYEKGFLTIMKQKEDEVNALIDEAKVNAENVLTATLPPVSNTQQKLFDMTLKNVEGKVTFALGTNQAFAALDELMQAVNEPLLAQQALDKFLPLSMTALSLAADTERPAVKQRLGKIYEQLDARAQVEGAGEAREALQTINAMKGAGYVTGYVQDAVKEISMDSYNYVNRPNEYFAAKGE
;
A
#
# COMPACT_ATOMS: atom_id res chain seq x y z
N MET A 1 -17.23 3.63 -6.58
CA MET A 1 -16.60 3.18 -5.31
C MET A 1 -15.15 2.83 -5.63
N ALA A 2 -14.21 3.19 -4.78
CA ALA A 2 -12.78 3.02 -5.07
C ALA A 2 -12.43 1.53 -5.20
N ASN A 3 -11.94 1.13 -6.38
CA ASN A 3 -11.75 -0.26 -6.80
C ASN A 3 -10.47 -0.92 -6.23
N TYR A 4 -9.71 -0.22 -5.37
CA TYR A 4 -8.42 -0.69 -4.89
C TYR A 4 -8.53 -1.97 -4.06
N ARG A 5 -9.63 -2.17 -3.30
CA ARG A 5 -9.84 -3.39 -2.49
C ARG A 5 -10.00 -4.63 -3.37
N GLU A 6 -10.79 -4.51 -4.43
CA GLU A 6 -11.05 -5.62 -5.34
C GLU A 6 -9.75 -6.00 -6.09
N ASN A 7 -8.99 -5.02 -6.54
CA ASN A 7 -7.72 -5.26 -7.21
C ASN A 7 -6.67 -5.90 -6.29
N ILE A 8 -6.56 -5.45 -5.04
CA ILE A 8 -5.72 -6.09 -4.02
C ILE A 8 -6.16 -7.56 -3.81
N GLN A 9 -7.47 -7.81 -3.68
CA GLN A 9 -8.01 -9.14 -3.48
C GLN A 9 -7.71 -10.07 -4.68
N LYS A 10 -7.91 -9.61 -5.91
CA LYS A 10 -7.55 -10.35 -7.13
C LYS A 10 -6.06 -10.67 -7.17
N ALA A 11 -5.20 -9.69 -6.82
CA ALA A 11 -3.76 -9.91 -6.76
C ALA A 11 -3.39 -10.99 -5.72
N TYR A 12 -4.07 -11.03 -4.57
CA TYR A 12 -3.92 -12.11 -3.58
C TYR A 12 -4.36 -13.47 -4.12
N GLU A 13 -5.47 -13.53 -4.84
CA GLU A 13 -5.98 -14.78 -5.41
C GLU A 13 -5.03 -15.36 -6.45
N ILE A 14 -4.46 -14.52 -7.33
CA ILE A 14 -3.43 -14.95 -8.28
C ILE A 14 -2.22 -15.52 -7.54
N ARG A 15 -1.71 -14.80 -6.53
CA ARG A 15 -0.57 -15.26 -5.71
C ARG A 15 -0.87 -16.58 -5.01
N LYS A 16 -2.06 -16.76 -4.45
CA LYS A 16 -2.48 -18.01 -3.80
C LYS A 16 -2.54 -19.17 -4.80
N GLY A 17 -2.94 -18.91 -6.03
CA GLY A 17 -2.99 -19.89 -7.12
C GLY A 17 -1.62 -20.39 -7.57
N VAL A 18 -0.55 -19.60 -7.40
CA VAL A 18 0.82 -19.95 -7.83
C VAL A 18 1.31 -21.24 -7.19
N THR A 19 1.07 -21.47 -5.90
CA THR A 19 1.51 -22.70 -5.22
C THR A 19 0.90 -23.96 -5.83
N LYS A 20 -0.39 -23.91 -6.19
CA LYS A 20 -1.06 -25.03 -6.86
C LYS A 20 -0.47 -25.26 -8.25
N PHE A 21 -0.29 -24.19 -9.02
CA PHE A 21 0.32 -24.24 -10.34
C PHE A 21 1.73 -24.86 -10.32
N ILE A 22 2.58 -24.45 -9.36
CA ILE A 22 3.94 -25.01 -9.22
C ILE A 22 3.89 -26.50 -8.94
N ARG A 23 2.99 -26.94 -8.06
CA ARG A 23 2.83 -28.37 -7.75
C ARG A 23 2.47 -29.16 -9.00
N GLU A 24 1.47 -28.69 -9.75
CA GLU A 24 1.03 -29.33 -10.99
C GLU A 24 2.16 -29.40 -12.03
N ALA A 25 2.90 -28.31 -12.21
CA ALA A 25 4.04 -28.27 -13.13
C ALA A 25 5.17 -29.24 -12.73
N VAL A 26 5.47 -29.35 -11.43
CA VAL A 26 6.47 -30.29 -10.90
C VAL A 26 6.02 -31.75 -11.06
N GLU A 27 4.74 -32.05 -10.82
CA GLU A 27 4.19 -33.39 -11.02
C GLU A 27 4.19 -33.81 -12.50
N GLU A 28 3.88 -32.87 -13.39
CA GLU A 28 3.89 -33.10 -14.83
C GLU A 28 5.30 -33.41 -15.33
N ILE A 29 6.31 -32.59 -14.98
CA ILE A 29 7.69 -32.83 -15.42
C ILE A 29 8.25 -34.14 -14.85
N ARG A 30 7.91 -34.52 -13.61
CA ARG A 30 8.30 -35.82 -13.02
C ARG A 30 7.76 -36.99 -13.84
N THR A 31 6.51 -36.89 -14.26
CA THR A 31 5.83 -37.92 -15.06
C THR A 31 6.51 -38.06 -16.42
N GLU A 32 6.79 -36.94 -17.10
CA GLU A 32 7.48 -36.96 -18.40
C GLU A 32 8.93 -37.43 -18.29
N LYS A 33 9.66 -37.04 -17.24
CA LYS A 33 11.02 -37.56 -16.97
C LYS A 33 11.00 -39.08 -16.76
N SER A 34 10.06 -39.59 -15.98
CA SER A 34 9.91 -41.04 -15.75
C SER A 34 9.65 -41.80 -17.04
N LYS A 35 8.85 -41.25 -17.97
CA LYS A 35 8.64 -41.86 -19.30
C LYS A 35 9.93 -41.95 -20.11
N ILE A 36 10.77 -40.92 -20.07
CA ILE A 36 12.07 -40.91 -20.77
C ILE A 36 13.03 -41.92 -20.12
N GLU A 37 13.12 -41.93 -18.79
CA GLU A 37 13.99 -42.83 -18.04
C GLU A 37 13.64 -44.30 -18.26
N ASN A 38 12.36 -44.63 -18.33
CA ASN A 38 11.86 -45.99 -18.55
C ASN A 38 11.77 -46.39 -20.03
N ASN A 39 12.11 -45.49 -20.96
CA ASN A 39 12.06 -45.81 -22.40
C ASN A 39 13.22 -46.75 -22.79
N ILE A 40 12.88 -48.00 -23.12
CA ILE A 40 13.85 -49.04 -23.52
C ILE A 40 14.48 -48.77 -24.90
N ASN A 41 13.86 -47.92 -25.72
CA ASN A 41 14.34 -47.60 -27.07
C ASN A 41 15.38 -46.47 -27.09
N LEU A 42 15.65 -45.83 -25.95
CA LEU A 42 16.66 -44.78 -25.84
C LEU A 42 17.94 -45.30 -25.21
N SER A 43 19.08 -44.97 -25.82
CA SER A 43 20.40 -45.14 -25.19
C SER A 43 20.55 -44.20 -23.99
N TYR A 44 21.58 -44.42 -23.17
CA TYR A 44 21.89 -43.52 -22.05
C TYR A 44 22.07 -42.05 -22.51
N GLU A 45 22.81 -41.82 -23.59
CA GLU A 45 23.01 -40.48 -24.16
C GLU A 45 21.70 -39.91 -24.71
N GLY A 46 20.89 -40.74 -25.38
CA GLY A 46 19.57 -40.33 -25.89
C GLY A 46 18.61 -39.93 -24.77
N LYS A 47 18.62 -40.64 -23.64
CA LYS A 47 17.84 -40.25 -22.44
C LYS A 47 18.33 -38.92 -21.87
N LYS A 48 19.65 -38.72 -21.77
CA LYS A 48 20.23 -37.46 -21.28
C LYS A 48 19.83 -36.28 -22.15
N GLU A 49 19.91 -36.42 -23.47
CA GLU A 49 19.52 -35.36 -24.41
C GLU A 49 18.00 -35.09 -24.37
N ALA A 50 17.18 -36.14 -24.34
CA ALA A 50 15.73 -36.01 -24.25
C ALA A 50 15.31 -35.32 -22.95
N THR A 51 15.90 -35.71 -21.81
CA THR A 51 15.64 -35.05 -20.51
C THR A 51 16.05 -33.58 -20.54
N LYS A 52 17.19 -33.24 -21.15
CA LYS A 52 17.62 -31.84 -21.28
C LYS A 52 16.63 -31.02 -22.12
N LYS A 53 16.22 -31.53 -23.29
CA LYS A 53 15.22 -30.86 -24.14
C LYS A 53 13.87 -30.69 -23.43
N LEU A 54 13.46 -31.69 -22.65
CA LEU A 54 12.27 -31.61 -21.80
C LEU A 54 12.42 -30.49 -20.76
N GLN A 55 13.54 -30.45 -20.04
CA GLN A 55 13.81 -29.40 -19.05
C GLN A 55 13.79 -28.00 -19.65
N ASP A 56 14.49 -27.79 -20.77
CA ASP A 56 14.55 -26.48 -21.44
C ASP A 56 13.14 -26.00 -21.86
N LYS A 57 12.31 -26.93 -22.35
CA LYS A 57 10.91 -26.63 -22.73
C LYS A 57 10.06 -26.26 -21.51
N TYR A 58 10.12 -27.04 -20.44
CA TYR A 58 9.34 -26.80 -19.22
C TYR A 58 9.81 -25.55 -18.48
N GLU A 59 11.12 -25.28 -18.44
CA GLU A 59 11.70 -24.06 -17.87
C GLU A 59 11.11 -22.82 -18.55
N LYS A 60 11.22 -22.74 -19.88
CA LYS A 60 10.72 -21.58 -20.63
C LYS A 60 9.21 -21.42 -20.44
N GLY A 61 8.44 -22.49 -20.60
CA GLY A 61 6.98 -22.45 -20.43
C GLY A 61 6.55 -22.05 -19.02
N PHE A 62 7.21 -22.61 -17.99
CA PHE A 62 6.98 -22.28 -16.59
C PHE A 62 7.26 -20.79 -16.33
N LEU A 63 8.44 -20.29 -16.72
CA LEU A 63 8.83 -18.91 -16.49
C LEU A 63 7.97 -17.92 -17.28
N THR A 64 7.48 -18.29 -18.48
CA THR A 64 6.51 -17.47 -19.22
C THR A 64 5.20 -17.32 -18.44
N ILE A 65 4.67 -18.41 -17.87
CA ILE A 65 3.43 -18.33 -17.08
C ILE A 65 3.66 -17.52 -15.79
N MET A 66 4.81 -17.72 -15.13
CA MET A 66 5.17 -16.93 -13.95
C MET A 66 5.28 -15.44 -14.28
N LYS A 67 5.86 -15.09 -15.44
CA LYS A 67 5.92 -13.71 -15.94
C LYS A 67 4.51 -13.13 -16.11
N GLN A 68 3.61 -13.86 -16.76
CA GLN A 68 2.24 -13.41 -16.97
C GLN A 68 1.52 -13.13 -15.64
N LYS A 69 1.68 -14.02 -14.65
CA LYS A 69 1.11 -13.84 -13.31
C LYS A 69 1.70 -12.64 -12.58
N GLU A 70 3.02 -12.45 -12.69
CA GLU A 70 3.70 -11.29 -12.11
C GLU A 70 3.21 -9.98 -12.74
N ASP A 71 3.14 -9.93 -14.07
CA ASP A 71 2.68 -8.76 -14.81
C ASP A 71 1.21 -8.43 -14.46
N GLU A 72 0.34 -9.44 -14.37
CA GLU A 72 -1.07 -9.27 -13.98
C GLU A 72 -1.20 -8.74 -12.55
N VAL A 73 -0.44 -9.31 -11.62
CA VAL A 73 -0.40 -8.84 -10.21
C VAL A 73 0.11 -7.41 -10.14
N ASN A 74 1.18 -7.07 -10.86
CA ASN A 74 1.75 -5.73 -10.86
C ASN A 74 0.75 -4.71 -11.43
N ALA A 75 0.07 -5.05 -12.54
CA ALA A 75 -0.96 -4.18 -13.13
C ALA A 75 -2.11 -3.91 -12.14
N LEU A 76 -2.62 -4.95 -11.48
CA LEU A 76 -3.69 -4.81 -10.47
C LEU A 76 -3.25 -3.93 -9.29
N ILE A 77 -2.04 -4.15 -8.78
CA ILE A 77 -1.50 -3.41 -7.64
C ILE A 77 -1.19 -1.96 -8.02
N ASP A 78 -0.70 -1.69 -9.22
CA ASP A 78 -0.47 -0.34 -9.73
C ASP A 78 -1.78 0.43 -9.89
N GLU A 79 -2.81 -0.20 -10.45
CA GLU A 79 -4.14 0.40 -10.53
C GLU A 79 -4.74 0.63 -9.14
N ALA A 80 -4.59 -0.34 -8.22
CA ALA A 80 -5.04 -0.18 -6.84
C ALA A 80 -4.32 0.99 -6.14
N LYS A 81 -3.03 1.17 -6.41
CA LYS A 81 -2.23 2.28 -5.87
C LYS A 81 -2.78 3.62 -6.34
N VAL A 82 -2.97 3.78 -7.65
CA VAL A 82 -3.52 5.01 -8.23
C VAL A 82 -4.90 5.31 -7.64
N ASN A 83 -5.75 4.29 -7.52
CA ASN A 83 -7.09 4.46 -6.94
C ASN A 83 -7.05 4.87 -5.47
N ALA A 84 -6.14 4.33 -4.66
CA ALA A 84 -5.97 4.72 -3.27
C ALA A 84 -5.38 6.13 -3.13
N GLU A 85 -4.39 6.48 -3.95
CA GLU A 85 -3.82 7.84 -4.02
C GLU A 85 -4.88 8.87 -4.39
N ASN A 86 -5.74 8.56 -5.37
CA ASN A 86 -6.85 9.43 -5.78
C ASN A 86 -7.84 9.70 -4.64
N VAL A 87 -8.09 8.72 -3.76
CA VAL A 87 -8.91 8.95 -2.56
C VAL A 87 -8.22 9.94 -1.65
N LEU A 88 -6.93 9.76 -1.35
CA LEU A 88 -6.17 10.64 -0.45
C LEU A 88 -6.02 12.06 -0.99
N THR A 89 -5.98 12.23 -2.30
CA THR A 89 -5.87 13.53 -2.96
C THR A 89 -7.22 14.09 -3.42
N ALA A 90 -8.33 13.44 -3.05
CA ALA A 90 -9.65 13.92 -3.42
C ALA A 90 -9.90 15.32 -2.82
N THR A 91 -10.52 16.20 -3.59
CA THR A 91 -10.92 17.50 -3.08
C THR A 91 -12.05 17.32 -2.07
N LEU A 92 -11.93 17.96 -0.90
CA LEU A 92 -12.98 17.93 0.11
C LEU A 92 -14.26 18.59 -0.43
N PRO A 93 -15.46 18.05 -0.10
CA PRO A 93 -16.71 18.65 -0.52
C PRO A 93 -16.84 20.11 -0.06
N PRO A 94 -17.35 21.01 -0.91
CA PRO A 94 -17.61 22.38 -0.51
C PRO A 94 -18.72 22.43 0.54
N VAL A 95 -18.58 23.33 1.50
CA VAL A 95 -19.65 23.65 2.46
C VAL A 95 -20.58 24.74 1.89
N SER A 96 -21.76 24.90 2.50
CA SER A 96 -22.66 26.01 2.10
C SER A 96 -22.02 27.38 2.40
N ASN A 97 -22.38 28.39 1.61
CA ASN A 97 -21.91 29.77 1.82
C ASN A 97 -22.19 30.30 3.24
N THR A 98 -23.31 29.88 3.84
CA THR A 98 -23.67 30.27 5.21
C THR A 98 -22.75 29.60 6.23
N GLN A 99 -22.50 28.29 6.10
CA GLN A 99 -21.56 27.58 6.97
C GLN A 99 -20.16 28.17 6.87
N GLN A 100 -19.67 28.43 5.64
CA GLN A 100 -18.36 29.05 5.42
C GLN A 100 -18.27 30.41 6.13
N LYS A 101 -19.25 31.31 5.93
CA LYS A 101 -19.24 32.63 6.58
C LYS A 101 -19.28 32.55 8.10
N LEU A 102 -20.10 31.66 8.67
CA LEU A 102 -20.17 31.47 10.12
C LEU A 102 -18.85 30.93 10.67
N PHE A 103 -18.22 30.00 9.95
CA PHE A 103 -16.91 29.49 10.29
C PHE A 103 -15.84 30.59 10.22
N ASP A 104 -15.77 31.36 9.14
CA ASP A 104 -14.80 32.46 8.98
C ASP A 104 -14.91 33.49 10.10
N MET A 105 -16.14 33.85 10.49
CA MET A 105 -16.39 34.75 11.62
C MET A 105 -15.89 34.14 12.94
N THR A 106 -16.14 32.85 13.16
CA THR A 106 -15.71 32.15 14.36
C THR A 106 -14.19 32.02 14.41
N LEU A 107 -13.57 31.63 13.30
CA LEU A 107 -12.13 31.53 13.15
C LEU A 107 -11.44 32.86 13.45
N LYS A 108 -11.92 33.96 12.85
CA LYS A 108 -11.39 35.30 13.12
C LYS A 108 -11.53 35.72 14.59
N ASN A 109 -12.65 35.35 15.23
CA ASN A 109 -12.85 35.60 16.65
C ASN A 109 -11.86 34.79 17.51
N VAL A 110 -11.66 33.51 17.20
CA VAL A 110 -10.68 32.65 17.86
C VAL A 110 -9.26 33.19 17.68
N GLU A 111 -8.89 33.60 16.47
CA GLU A 111 -7.58 34.22 16.21
C GLU A 111 -7.36 35.43 17.13
N GLY A 112 -8.35 36.31 17.25
CA GLY A 112 -8.32 37.43 18.18
C GLY A 112 -8.19 36.99 19.64
N LYS A 113 -9.03 36.06 20.09
CA LYS A 113 -9.04 35.56 21.47
C LYS A 113 -7.72 34.92 21.87
N VAL A 114 -7.11 34.12 20.99
CA VAL A 114 -5.81 33.49 21.23
C VAL A 114 -4.70 34.53 21.22
N THR A 115 -4.71 35.48 20.28
CA THR A 115 -3.69 36.53 20.17
C THR A 115 -3.64 37.43 21.39
N PHE A 116 -4.80 37.77 21.96
CA PHE A 116 -4.92 38.66 23.13
C PHE A 116 -5.16 37.91 24.45
N ALA A 117 -4.96 36.59 24.47
CA ALA A 117 -5.11 35.80 25.69
C ALA A 117 -4.05 36.20 26.73
N LEU A 118 -4.48 36.36 27.99
CA LEU A 118 -3.60 36.69 29.12
C LEU A 118 -2.95 35.44 29.75
N GLY A 119 -3.32 34.25 29.28
CA GLY A 119 -2.78 32.99 29.78
C GLY A 119 -3.27 31.79 28.96
N THR A 120 -2.61 30.65 29.19
CA THR A 120 -2.84 29.39 28.46
C THR A 120 -4.29 28.92 28.50
N ASN A 121 -4.97 29.04 29.64
CA ASN A 121 -6.38 28.62 29.78
C ASN A 121 -7.33 29.39 28.86
N GLN A 122 -7.12 30.70 28.69
CA GLN A 122 -7.93 31.52 27.78
C GLN A 122 -7.67 31.15 26.31
N ALA A 123 -6.40 30.93 25.96
CA ALA A 123 -6.04 30.47 24.62
C ALA A 123 -6.65 29.10 24.31
N PHE A 124 -6.62 28.16 25.25
CA PHE A 124 -7.24 26.85 25.08
C PHE A 124 -8.77 26.91 24.98
N ALA A 125 -9.44 27.76 25.77
CA ALA A 125 -10.89 27.94 25.63
C ALA A 125 -11.27 28.41 24.22
N ALA A 126 -10.48 29.32 23.63
CA ALA A 126 -10.67 29.76 22.25
C ALA A 126 -10.36 28.65 21.22
N LEU A 127 -9.33 27.83 21.44
CA LEU A 127 -9.06 26.66 20.59
C LEU A 127 -10.16 25.61 20.68
N ASP A 128 -10.76 25.41 21.86
CA ASP A 128 -11.89 24.52 22.06
C ASP A 128 -13.14 25.03 21.31
N GLU A 129 -13.36 26.35 21.24
CA GLU A 129 -14.41 26.95 20.39
C GLU A 129 -14.17 26.66 18.90
N LEU A 130 -12.93 26.76 18.42
CA LEU A 130 -12.59 26.39 17.04
C LEU A 130 -12.92 24.91 16.77
N MET A 131 -12.58 24.02 17.71
CA MET A 131 -12.92 22.59 17.61
C MET A 131 -14.41 22.32 17.55
N GLN A 132 -15.23 23.13 18.20
CA GLN A 132 -16.69 23.02 18.15
C GLN A 132 -17.27 23.55 16.84
N ALA A 133 -16.64 24.56 16.25
CA ALA A 133 -17.05 25.15 14.97
C ALA A 133 -16.72 24.25 13.76
N VAL A 134 -15.74 23.36 13.90
CA VAL A 134 -15.35 22.40 12.87
C VAL A 134 -16.33 21.22 12.85
N ASN A 135 -17.34 21.33 11.98
CA ASN A 135 -18.37 20.30 11.76
C ASN A 135 -18.27 19.60 10.38
N GLU A 136 -17.42 20.10 9.49
CA GLU A 136 -17.23 19.56 8.14
C GLU A 136 -15.73 19.40 7.83
N PRO A 137 -15.32 18.41 7.02
CA PRO A 137 -13.91 18.17 6.72
C PRO A 137 -13.17 19.36 6.11
N LEU A 138 -13.80 20.09 5.18
CA LEU A 138 -13.20 21.27 4.56
C LEU A 138 -12.88 22.36 5.59
N LEU A 139 -13.76 22.55 6.58
CA LEU A 139 -13.57 23.52 7.65
C LEU A 139 -12.48 23.06 8.63
N ALA A 140 -12.37 21.75 8.86
CA ALA A 140 -11.28 21.17 9.64
C ALA A 140 -9.91 21.43 8.98
N GLN A 141 -9.84 21.29 7.65
CA GLN A 141 -8.63 21.59 6.88
C GLN A 141 -8.25 23.07 7.00
N GLN A 142 -9.22 23.98 6.84
CA GLN A 142 -8.98 25.42 7.04
C GLN A 142 -8.53 25.75 8.47
N ALA A 143 -9.08 25.06 9.48
CA ALA A 143 -8.65 25.21 10.87
C ALA A 143 -7.20 24.75 11.07
N LEU A 144 -6.78 23.64 10.46
CA LEU A 144 -5.39 23.14 10.52
C LEU A 144 -4.39 24.16 9.97
N ASP A 145 -4.72 24.81 8.85
CA ASP A 145 -3.85 25.84 8.23
C ASP A 145 -3.57 27.00 9.18
N LYS A 146 -4.51 27.31 10.08
CA LYS A 146 -4.38 28.36 11.11
C LYS A 146 -3.92 27.84 12.46
N PHE A 147 -4.01 26.53 12.70
CA PHE A 147 -3.75 25.93 14.00
C PHE A 147 -2.30 26.11 14.44
N LEU A 148 -1.32 25.92 13.55
CA LEU A 148 0.10 26.04 13.91
C LEU A 148 0.45 27.42 14.50
N PRO A 149 0.14 28.56 13.83
CA PRO A 149 0.33 29.89 14.42
C PRO A 149 -0.37 30.06 15.78
N LEU A 150 -1.64 29.63 15.89
CA LEU A 150 -2.40 29.75 17.14
C LEU A 150 -1.80 28.91 18.28
N SER A 151 -1.31 27.73 17.96
CA SER A 151 -0.66 26.81 18.90
C SER A 151 0.66 27.40 19.43
N MET A 152 1.42 28.10 18.58
CA MET A 152 2.64 28.79 19.00
C MET A 152 2.34 29.94 19.95
N THR A 153 1.30 30.73 19.66
CA THR A 153 0.85 31.79 20.56
C THR A 153 0.44 31.21 21.92
N ALA A 154 -0.40 30.17 21.92
CA ALA A 154 -0.81 29.50 23.16
C ALA A 154 0.38 28.92 23.95
N LEU A 155 1.36 28.34 23.27
CA LEU A 155 2.57 27.80 23.89
C LEU A 155 3.48 28.90 24.46
N SER A 156 3.51 30.08 23.85
CA SER A 156 4.31 31.22 24.33
C SER A 156 3.81 31.81 25.64
N LEU A 157 2.51 31.63 25.94
CA LEU A 157 1.87 32.07 27.18
C LEU A 157 2.12 31.11 28.36
N ALA A 158 2.70 29.93 28.11
CA ALA A 158 2.93 28.91 29.12
C ALA A 158 4.21 29.17 29.91
N ALA A 159 4.15 29.02 31.23
CA ALA A 159 5.34 28.96 32.06
C ALA A 159 6.18 27.72 31.70
N ASP A 160 7.50 27.79 31.85
CA ASP A 160 8.40 26.70 31.42
C ASP A 160 8.07 25.35 32.05
N THR A 161 7.58 25.34 33.29
CA THR A 161 7.11 24.14 34.00
C THR A 161 5.85 23.52 33.40
N GLU A 162 5.02 24.29 32.71
CA GLU A 162 3.74 23.86 32.11
C GLU A 162 3.88 23.51 30.63
N ARG A 163 4.95 23.96 29.96
CA ARG A 163 5.17 23.76 28.52
C ARG A 163 5.02 22.31 28.05
N PRO A 164 5.51 21.27 28.77
CA PRO A 164 5.29 19.88 28.36
C PRO A 164 3.79 19.52 28.28
N ALA A 165 2.99 19.91 29.28
CA ALA A 165 1.56 19.62 29.31
C ALA A 165 0.80 20.40 28.23
N VAL A 166 1.18 21.67 28.01
CA VAL A 166 0.60 22.51 26.95
C VAL A 166 0.89 21.92 25.56
N LYS A 167 2.13 21.49 25.30
CA LYS A 167 2.48 20.79 24.05
C LYS A 167 1.66 19.52 23.84
N GLN A 168 1.49 18.71 24.89
CA GLN A 168 0.70 17.50 24.82
C GLN A 168 -0.76 17.80 24.47
N ARG A 169 -1.37 18.82 25.09
CA ARG A 169 -2.76 19.22 24.80
C ARG A 169 -2.90 19.76 23.37
N LEU A 170 -1.98 20.61 22.91
CA LEU A 170 -1.96 21.09 21.53
C LEU A 170 -1.81 19.95 20.53
N GLY A 171 -0.97 18.96 20.83
CA GLY A 171 -0.84 17.74 20.02
C GLY A 171 -2.16 17.00 19.87
N LYS A 172 -2.92 16.81 20.96
CA LYS A 172 -4.25 16.19 20.91
C LYS A 172 -5.25 16.97 20.05
N ILE A 173 -5.24 18.31 20.13
CA ILE A 173 -6.13 19.14 19.30
C ILE A 173 -5.74 19.01 17.82
N TYR A 174 -4.43 19.04 17.52
CA TYR A 174 -3.94 18.82 16.17
C TYR A 174 -4.38 17.47 15.60
N GLU A 175 -4.18 16.38 16.35
CA GLU A 175 -4.61 15.03 15.94
C GLU A 175 -6.11 14.95 15.67
N GLN A 176 -6.92 15.61 16.49
CA GLN A 176 -8.37 15.64 16.29
C GLN A 176 -8.78 16.46 15.06
N LEU A 177 -8.14 17.61 14.81
CA LEU A 177 -8.38 18.39 13.60
C LEU A 177 -7.93 17.63 12.35
N ASP A 178 -6.74 17.03 12.39
CA ASP A 178 -6.18 16.24 11.29
C ASP A 178 -7.10 15.08 10.94
N ALA A 179 -7.61 14.35 11.94
CA ALA A 179 -8.57 13.27 11.74
C ALA A 179 -9.89 13.75 11.10
N ARG A 180 -10.37 14.94 11.45
CA ARG A 180 -11.59 15.53 10.86
C ARG A 180 -11.37 16.10 9.47
N ALA A 181 -10.16 16.55 9.14
CA ALA A 181 -9.80 17.10 7.84
C ALA A 181 -9.55 16.03 6.77
N GLN A 182 -9.59 14.76 7.16
CA GLN A 182 -9.44 13.65 6.22
C GLN A 182 -10.60 13.59 5.25
N VAL A 183 -10.27 13.33 3.98
CA VAL A 183 -11.20 12.83 2.97
C VAL A 183 -11.80 11.50 3.42
N GLU A 184 -13.07 11.26 3.06
CA GLU A 184 -13.75 10.00 3.34
C GLU A 184 -12.94 8.82 2.75
N GLY A 185 -12.74 7.77 3.55
CA GLY A 185 -11.97 6.60 3.14
C GLY A 185 -10.44 6.78 3.17
N ALA A 186 -9.91 7.92 3.65
CA ALA A 186 -8.45 8.12 3.74
C ALA A 186 -7.73 7.08 4.60
N GLY A 187 -8.31 6.68 5.74
CA GLY A 187 -7.73 5.64 6.59
C GLY A 187 -7.56 4.33 5.82
N GLU A 188 -8.63 3.89 5.16
CA GLU A 188 -8.69 2.67 4.36
C GLU A 188 -7.72 2.74 3.16
N ALA A 189 -7.62 3.90 2.51
CA ALA A 189 -6.68 4.12 1.41
C ALA A 189 -5.22 4.05 1.87
N ARG A 190 -4.89 4.57 3.06
CA ARG A 190 -3.53 4.44 3.63
C ARG A 190 -3.18 2.98 3.93
N GLU A 191 -4.09 2.24 4.54
CA GLU A 191 -3.92 0.80 4.81
C GLU A 191 -3.75 0.00 3.50
N ALA A 192 -4.52 0.35 2.48
CA ALA A 192 -4.38 -0.23 1.15
C ALA A 192 -2.98 0.05 0.56
N LEU A 193 -2.49 1.29 0.64
CA LEU A 193 -1.13 1.64 0.19
C LEU A 193 -0.03 0.91 0.94
N GLN A 194 -0.17 0.71 2.25
CA GLN A 194 0.76 -0.11 3.03
C GLN A 194 0.77 -1.55 2.55
N THR A 195 -0.41 -2.14 2.34
CA THR A 195 -0.57 -3.50 1.81
C THR A 195 0.06 -3.64 0.42
N ILE A 196 -0.22 -2.69 -0.48
CA ILE A 196 0.36 -2.62 -1.82
C ILE A 196 1.88 -2.58 -1.77
N ASN A 197 2.46 -1.73 -0.93
CA ASN A 197 3.92 -1.61 -0.80
C ASN A 197 4.55 -2.91 -0.27
N ALA A 198 3.90 -3.56 0.70
CA ALA A 198 4.33 -4.86 1.20
C ALA A 198 4.26 -5.94 0.11
N MET A 199 3.22 -5.93 -0.73
CA MET A 199 3.09 -6.87 -1.85
C MET A 199 4.19 -6.66 -2.90
N LYS A 200 4.54 -5.42 -3.26
CA LYS A 200 5.60 -5.12 -4.23
C LYS A 200 6.99 -5.55 -3.77
N GLY A 201 7.27 -5.48 -2.47
CA GLY A 201 8.56 -5.86 -1.91
C GLY A 201 8.74 -7.36 -1.67
N ALA A 202 7.68 -8.17 -1.78
CA ALA A 202 7.70 -9.58 -1.40
C ALA A 202 7.66 -10.52 -2.61
N GLY A 203 8.62 -11.45 -2.67
CA GLY A 203 8.56 -12.60 -3.57
C GLY A 203 7.35 -13.48 -3.24
N TYR A 204 6.64 -13.94 -4.28
CA TYR A 204 5.40 -14.71 -4.12
C TYR A 204 5.62 -16.22 -3.98
N VAL A 205 6.81 -16.74 -4.34
CA VAL A 205 7.21 -18.14 -4.17
C VAL A 205 8.38 -18.23 -3.19
N THR A 206 8.16 -18.83 -2.02
CA THR A 206 9.17 -18.92 -0.97
C THR A 206 9.23 -20.32 -0.35
N GLY A 207 10.34 -20.60 0.35
CA GLY A 207 10.54 -21.83 1.12
C GLY A 207 10.44 -23.10 0.27
N TYR A 208 9.76 -24.11 0.81
CA TYR A 208 9.62 -25.43 0.18
C TYR A 208 9.06 -25.38 -1.25
N VAL A 209 8.12 -24.45 -1.52
CA VAL A 209 7.52 -24.31 -2.84
C VAL A 209 8.55 -23.80 -3.85
N GLN A 210 9.43 -22.89 -3.42
CA GLN A 210 10.52 -22.41 -4.26
C GLN A 210 11.52 -23.55 -4.54
N ASP A 211 11.89 -24.32 -3.52
CA ASP A 211 12.83 -25.43 -3.68
C ASP A 211 12.32 -26.51 -4.65
N ALA A 212 11.01 -26.78 -4.67
CA ALA A 212 10.41 -27.72 -5.62
C ALA A 212 10.62 -27.31 -7.09
N VAL A 213 10.77 -26.01 -7.37
CA VAL A 213 11.00 -25.49 -8.72
C VAL A 213 12.35 -25.94 -9.29
N LYS A 214 13.33 -26.32 -8.44
CA LYS A 214 14.62 -26.87 -8.88
C LYS A 214 14.47 -28.14 -9.72
N GLU A 215 13.36 -28.86 -9.55
CA GLU A 215 13.06 -30.07 -10.31
C GLU A 215 12.72 -29.79 -11.78
N ILE A 216 12.23 -28.57 -12.06
CA ILE A 216 12.10 -28.05 -13.41
C ILE A 216 13.51 -27.74 -13.91
N SER A 217 14.13 -26.71 -13.33
CA SER A 217 15.52 -26.33 -13.59
C SER A 217 16.08 -25.37 -12.53
N MET A 218 17.39 -25.16 -12.55
CA MET A 218 18.04 -24.18 -11.68
C MET A 218 17.68 -22.74 -12.06
N ASP A 219 17.54 -22.44 -13.36
CA ASP A 219 17.08 -21.12 -13.81
C ASP A 219 15.65 -20.86 -13.34
N SER A 220 14.76 -21.87 -13.41
CA SER A 220 13.41 -21.75 -12.85
C SER A 220 13.44 -21.37 -11.37
N TYR A 221 14.30 -21.98 -10.56
CA TYR A 221 14.47 -21.63 -9.14
C TYR A 221 14.99 -20.20 -8.94
N ASN A 222 15.99 -19.81 -9.72
CA ASN A 222 16.65 -18.50 -9.61
C ASN A 222 15.74 -17.34 -10.05
N TYR A 223 14.83 -17.59 -10.99
CA TYR A 223 14.02 -16.58 -11.65
C TYR A 223 12.52 -16.69 -11.35
N VAL A 224 12.04 -17.65 -10.55
CA VAL A 224 10.59 -17.82 -10.29
C VAL A 224 9.90 -16.56 -9.72
N ASN A 225 10.61 -15.75 -8.94
CA ASN A 225 10.11 -14.48 -8.38
C ASN A 225 10.54 -13.24 -9.18
N ARG A 226 11.25 -13.43 -10.29
CA ARG A 226 11.78 -12.39 -11.17
C ARG A 226 11.88 -12.89 -12.62
N PRO A 227 10.79 -13.45 -13.18
CA PRO A 227 10.80 -14.06 -14.51
C PRO A 227 11.16 -13.05 -15.61
N ASN A 228 10.87 -11.76 -15.40
CA ASN A 228 11.31 -10.69 -16.31
C ASN A 228 12.84 -10.63 -16.47
N GLU A 229 13.62 -10.89 -15.40
CA GLU A 229 15.09 -10.91 -15.47
C GLU A 229 15.61 -12.11 -16.29
N TYR A 230 14.89 -13.23 -16.30
CA TYR A 230 15.25 -14.39 -17.11
C TYR A 230 15.19 -14.07 -18.61
N PHE A 231 14.06 -13.53 -19.06
CA PHE A 231 13.85 -13.21 -20.47
C PHE A 231 14.83 -12.11 -20.94
N ALA A 232 15.03 -11.08 -20.11
CA ALA A 232 16.05 -10.06 -20.37
C ALA A 232 17.47 -10.64 -20.50
N ALA A 233 17.86 -11.59 -19.65
CA ALA A 233 19.18 -12.23 -19.69
C ALA A 233 19.36 -13.18 -20.89
N LYS A 234 18.28 -13.80 -21.38
CA LYS A 234 18.31 -14.72 -22.53
C LYS A 234 18.13 -14.00 -23.88
N GLY A 235 17.84 -12.70 -23.87
CA GLY A 235 17.63 -11.90 -25.08
C GLY A 235 16.27 -12.15 -25.76
N GLU A 236 15.27 -12.53 -24.96
CA GLU A 236 13.87 -12.76 -25.38
C GLU A 236 12.93 -11.74 -24.72
#